data_AF-N8XWY4-F1
#
_entry.id   AF-N8XWY4-F1
#
_cell.length_a   1.000
_cell.length_b   1.000
_cell.length_c   1.000
_cell.angle_alpha   90.00
_cell.angle_beta   90.00
_cell.angle_gamma   90.00
#
_symmetry.space_group_name_H-M   'P 1'
#
loop_
_entity.id
_entity.type
_entity.pdbx_description
1 polymer ?
#
loop_
_entity_poly.entity_id
_entity_poly.type
_entity_poly.pdbx_seq_one_letter_code
_entity_poly.pdbx_strand_id
1 'polypeptide(L)'
;MSQQTKTRSVKKLVIFGTLALCIPIFLVTMAFLAVNSDAKNQEKYKQQQAEMIARIEAREAAERKQAVEQQANAKADVQAASEANIQQ
;
A
#
# COMPACT_ATOMS: atom_id res chain seq x y z
N MET A 1 70.79 -8.18 24.36
CA MET A 1 69.72 -7.85 23.40
C MET A 1 68.62 -8.91 23.53
N SER A 2 67.60 -8.70 24.38
CA SER A 2 66.48 -9.65 24.48
C SER A 2 65.43 -9.33 23.40
N GLN A 3 65.35 -10.20 22.40
CA GLN A 3 64.30 -10.16 21.39
C GLN A 3 63.00 -10.69 22.02
N GLN A 4 62.18 -9.78 22.55
CA GLN A 4 60.84 -10.09 23.03
C GLN A 4 59.93 -10.35 21.82
N THR A 5 59.79 -11.62 21.44
CA THR A 5 58.85 -12.04 20.40
C THR A 5 57.43 -11.89 20.91
N LYS A 6 56.80 -10.74 20.60
CA LYS A 6 55.39 -10.46 20.93
C LYS A 6 54.51 -11.48 20.21
N THR A 7 54.05 -12.51 20.92
CA THR A 7 53.11 -13.51 20.39
C THR A 7 51.89 -12.78 19.83
N ARG A 8 51.74 -12.79 18.51
CA ARG A 8 50.64 -12.12 17.81
C ARG A 8 49.34 -12.70 18.33
N SER A 9 48.41 -11.86 18.77
CA SER A 9 47.18 -12.30 19.45
C SER A 9 46.19 -12.90 18.45
N VAL A 10 46.39 -14.18 18.10
CA VAL A 10 45.57 -14.96 17.15
C VAL A 10 44.08 -14.89 17.49
N LYS A 11 43.74 -14.88 18.79
CA LYS A 11 42.36 -14.71 19.28
C LYS A 11 41.71 -13.41 18.80
N LYS A 12 42.45 -12.30 18.78
CA LYS A 12 41.94 -11.02 18.27
C LYS A 12 41.71 -11.10 16.76
N LEU A 13 42.61 -11.75 16.04
CA LEU A 13 42.49 -11.93 14.59
C LEU A 13 41.26 -12.76 14.21
N VAL A 14 40.96 -13.81 14.97
CA VAL A 14 39.73 -14.61 14.79
C VAL A 14 38.48 -13.78 15.07
N ILE A 15 38.45 -13.03 16.18
CA ILE A 15 37.30 -12.18 16.53
C ILE A 15 37.06 -11.08 15.49
N PHE A 16 38.11 -10.40 15.03
CA PHE A 16 37.97 -9.38 13.99
C PHE A 16 37.60 -9.99 12.62
N GLY A 17 38.12 -11.18 12.30
CA GLY A 17 37.77 -11.90 11.08
C GLY A 17 36.30 -12.34 11.06
N THR A 18 35.80 -12.92 12.16
CA THR A 18 34.39 -13.31 12.26
C THR A 18 33.48 -12.10 12.31
N LEU A 19 33.85 -11.03 13.02
CA LEU A 19 33.07 -9.81 13.08
C LEU A 19 32.97 -9.13 11.69
N ALA A 20 34.08 -9.09 10.95
CA ALA A 20 34.11 -8.56 9.59
C ALA A 20 33.25 -9.39 8.62
N LEU A 21 33.16 -10.71 8.82
CA LEU A 21 32.28 -11.58 8.03
C LEU A 21 30.80 -11.48 8.46
N CYS A 22 30.54 -11.20 9.74
CA CYS A 22 29.19 -11.17 10.29
C CYS A 22 28.39 -9.94 9.84
N ILE A 23 29.05 -8.77 9.75
CA ILE A 23 28.40 -7.52 9.31
C ILE A 23 27.75 -7.63 7.92
N PRO A 24 28.42 -8.09 6.85
CA PRO A 24 27.79 -8.18 5.53
C PRO A 24 26.65 -9.19 5.49
N ILE A 25 26.76 -10.33 6.20
CA ILE A 25 25.68 -11.31 6.30
C ILE A 25 24.45 -10.69 6.98
N PHE A 26 24.67 -9.95 8.06
CA PHE A 26 23.62 -9.23 8.79
C PHE A 26 22.94 -8.16 7.93
N LEU A 27 23.70 -7.42 7.11
CA LEU A 27 23.14 -6.42 6.20
C LEU A 27 22.26 -7.05 5.13
N VAL A 28 22.69 -8.16 4.54
CA VAL A 28 21.89 -8.89 3.54
C VAL A 28 20.60 -9.42 4.17
N THR A 29 20.67 -10.07 5.34
CA THR A 29 19.45 -10.55 6.01
C THR A 29 18.52 -9.42 6.41
N MET A 30 19.04 -8.30 6.92
CA MET A 30 18.21 -7.12 7.23
C MET A 30 17.60 -6.48 5.98
N ALA A 31 18.32 -6.43 4.86
CA ALA A 31 17.77 -5.94 3.60
C ALA A 31 16.58 -6.80 3.14
N PHE A 32 16.70 -8.13 3.19
CA PHE A 32 15.58 -9.04 2.87
C PHE A 32 14.40 -8.91 3.84
N LEU A 33 14.68 -8.75 5.14
CA LEU A 33 13.64 -8.54 6.16
C LEU A 33 12.93 -7.20 5.98
N ALA A 34 13.64 -6.13 5.68
CA ALA A 34 13.07 -4.81 5.44
C ALA A 34 12.16 -4.82 4.20
N VAL A 35 12.62 -5.42 3.09
CA VAL A 35 11.80 -5.53 1.86
C VAL A 35 10.56 -6.39 2.08
N ASN A 36 10.68 -7.54 2.75
CA ASN A 36 9.52 -8.38 3.06
C ASN A 36 8.58 -7.76 4.09
N SER A 37 9.11 -7.00 5.06
CA SER A 37 8.31 -6.24 6.01
C SER A 37 7.53 -5.13 5.29
N ASP A 38 8.13 -4.50 4.28
CA ASP A 38 7.47 -3.47 3.49
C ASP A 38 6.36 -4.07 2.61
N ALA A 39 6.57 -5.29 2.07
CA ALA A 39 5.55 -6.05 1.35
C ALA A 39 4.31 -6.37 2.21
N LYS A 40 4.52 -6.76 3.48
CA LYS A 40 3.41 -6.99 4.43
C LYS A 40 2.62 -5.73 4.75
N ASN A 41 3.26 -4.56 4.69
CA ASN A 41 2.58 -3.30 4.86
C ASN A 41 1.73 -2.98 3.61
N GLN A 42 2.26 -3.25 2.41
CA GLN A 42 1.51 -3.10 1.16
C GLN A 42 0.28 -4.00 1.11
N GLU A 43 0.35 -5.25 1.61
CA GLU A 43 -0.82 -6.14 1.67
C GLU A 43 -2.00 -5.51 2.43
N LYS A 44 -1.75 -4.83 3.55
CA LYS A 44 -2.82 -4.13 4.30
C LYS A 44 -3.44 -3.00 3.49
N TYR A 45 -2.63 -2.23 2.77
CA TYR A 45 -3.15 -1.19 1.87
C TYR A 45 -3.94 -1.78 0.71
N LYS A 46 -3.52 -2.93 0.16
CA LYS A 46 -4.26 -3.60 -0.92
C LYS A 46 -5.59 -4.16 -0.44
N GLN A 47 -5.65 -4.71 0.78
CA GLN A 47 -6.90 -5.17 1.38
C GLN A 47 -7.88 -4.02 1.61
N GLN A 48 -7.39 -2.88 2.11
CA GLN A 48 -8.22 -1.69 2.31
C GLN A 48 -8.68 -1.09 0.98
N GLN A 49 -7.82 -1.05 -0.05
CA GLN A 49 -8.21 -0.62 -1.39
C GLN A 49 -9.29 -1.53 -1.98
N ALA A 50 -9.16 -2.85 -1.83
CA ALA A 50 -10.17 -3.79 -2.32
C ALA A 50 -11.54 -3.57 -1.64
N GLU A 51 -11.55 -3.33 -0.33
CA GLU A 51 -12.80 -3.02 0.40
C GLU A 51 -13.37 -1.65 -0.03
N MET A 52 -12.52 -0.65 -0.20
CA MET A 52 -12.93 0.70 -0.62
C MET A 52 -13.50 0.69 -2.04
N ILE A 53 -12.86 0.01 -2.99
CA ILE A 53 -13.32 -0.13 -4.37
C ILE A 53 -14.69 -0.80 -4.41
N ALA A 54 -14.88 -1.89 -3.66
CA ALA A 54 -16.17 -2.59 -3.61
C ALA A 54 -17.30 -1.68 -3.08
N ARG A 55 -17.01 -0.82 -2.10
CA ARG A 55 -18.00 0.16 -1.60
C ARG A 55 -18.27 1.30 -2.57
N ILE A 56 -17.25 1.77 -3.29
CA ILE A 56 -17.42 2.82 -4.31
C ILE A 56 -18.25 2.30 -5.47
N GLU A 57 -17.98 1.09 -5.97
CA GLU A 57 -18.74 0.48 -7.06
C GLU A 57 -20.22 0.31 -6.70
N ALA A 58 -20.51 -0.15 -5.48
CA ALA A 58 -21.88 -0.27 -4.99
C ALA A 58 -22.60 1.09 -4.87
N ARG A 59 -21.89 2.14 -4.43
CA ARG A 59 -22.45 3.49 -4.36
C ARG A 59 -22.62 4.11 -5.74
N GLU A 60 -21.66 3.97 -6.64
CA GLU A 60 -21.74 4.49 -8.01
C GLU A 60 -22.91 3.88 -8.77
N ALA A 61 -23.14 2.56 -8.63
CA ALA A 61 -24.29 1.89 -9.23
C ALA A 61 -25.63 2.38 -8.65
N ALA A 62 -25.68 2.70 -7.36
CA ALA A 62 -26.87 3.27 -6.73
C ALA A 62 -27.09 4.73 -7.13
N GLU A 63 -26.02 5.53 -7.19
CA GLU A 63 -26.07 6.95 -7.53
C GLU A 63 -26.42 7.17 -9.01
N ARG A 64 -25.91 6.34 -9.92
CA ARG A 64 -26.36 6.33 -11.32
C ARG A 64 -27.84 6.01 -11.46
N LYS A 65 -28.36 5.04 -10.70
CA LYS A 65 -29.78 4.70 -10.73
C LYS A 65 -30.64 5.86 -10.21
N GLN A 66 -30.24 6.47 -9.10
CA GLN A 66 -30.93 7.64 -8.55
C GLN A 66 -30.86 8.86 -9.46
N ALA A 67 -29.72 9.12 -10.11
CA ALA A 67 -29.56 10.23 -11.05
C ALA A 67 -30.41 10.01 -12.32
N VAL A 68 -30.52 8.77 -12.81
CA VAL A 68 -31.40 8.44 -13.95
C VAL A 68 -32.87 8.59 -13.58
N GLU A 69 -33.30 8.16 -12.39
CA GLU A 69 -34.67 8.33 -11.90
C GLU A 69 -35.03 9.81 -11.66
N GLN A 70 -34.10 10.60 -11.13
CA GLN A 70 -34.30 12.04 -10.93
C GLN A 70 -34.35 12.82 -12.25
N GLN A 71 -33.53 12.45 -13.24
CA GLN A 71 -33.63 13.04 -14.59
C GLN A 71 -34.90 12.61 -15.32
N ALA A 72 -35.38 11.38 -15.10
CA ALA A 72 -36.64 10.91 -15.68
C ALA A 72 -37.84 11.65 -15.09
N ASN A 73 -37.89 11.81 -13.76
CA ASN A 73 -38.95 12.58 -13.10
C ASN A 73 -38.88 14.07 -13.48
N ALA A 74 -37.70 14.70 -13.44
CA ALA A 74 -37.56 16.10 -13.83
C ALA A 74 -37.96 16.36 -15.29
N LYS A 75 -37.73 15.43 -16.21
CA LYS A 75 -38.22 15.54 -17.60
C LYS A 75 -39.73 15.36 -17.70
N ALA A 76 -40.32 14.45 -16.92
CA ALA A 76 -41.77 14.26 -16.89
C ALA A 76 -42.50 15.50 -16.33
N ASP A 77 -41.95 16.12 -15.28
CA ASP A 77 -42.51 17.34 -14.69
C ASP A 77 -42.45 18.53 -15.65
N VAL A 78 -41.33 18.70 -16.37
CA VAL A 78 -41.17 19.76 -17.38
C VAL A 78 -42.09 19.54 -18.58
N GLN A 79 -42.32 18.28 -18.98
CA GLN A 79 -43.21 17.95 -20.09
C GLN A 79 -44.69 18.10 -19.71
N ALA A 80 -45.08 17.73 -18.50
CA ALA A 80 -46.44 17.97 -18.00
C ALA A 80 -46.75 19.48 -17.88
N ALA A 81 -45.77 20.29 -17.45
CA ALA A 81 -45.93 21.74 -17.37
C ALA A 81 -46.02 22.43 -18.75
N SER A 82 -45.30 21.93 -19.76
CA SER A 82 -45.36 22.49 -21.11
C SER A 82 -46.65 22.09 -21.84
N GLU A 83 -47.15 20.87 -21.66
CA GLU A 83 -48.42 20.41 -22.23
C GLU A 83 -49.65 21.11 -21.60
N ALA A 84 -49.58 21.49 -20.32
CA ALA A 84 -50.62 22.27 -19.65
C ALA A 84 -50.68 23.73 -20.12
N ASN A 85 -49.54 24.32 -20.48
CA ASN A 85 -49.45 25.72 -20.93
C ASN A 85 -49.87 25.91 -22.40
N ILE A 86 -49.80 24.86 -23.22
CA ILE A 86 -50.20 24.90 -24.64
C ILE A 86 -51.73 24.71 -24.81
N GLN A 87 -52.44 24.22 -23.78
CA GLN A 87 -53.87 23.95 -23.80
C GLN A 87 -54.75 25.04 -23.15
N GLN A 88 -54.16 26.15 -22.66
CA GLN A 88 -54.88 27.37 -22.26
C GLN A 88 -54.94 28.39 -23.39
#